data_AF-A0AAD9GSU4-F1
#
_entry.id   AF-A0AAD9GSU4-F1
#
_cell.length_a   1.000
_cell.length_b   1.000
_cell.length_c   1.000
_cell.angle_alpha   90.00
_cell.angle_beta   90.00
_cell.angle_gamma   90.00
#
_symmetry.space_group_name_H-M   'P 1'
#
loop_
_entity.id
_entity.type
_entity.pdbx_description
1 polymer ?
#
loop_
_entity_poly.entity_id
_entity_poly.type
_entity_poly.pdbx_seq_one_letter_code
_entity_poly.pdbx_strand_id
1 'polypeptide(L)'
;MLLAKRLVREAQEKVDHYTHPDRYIFNYMPGGSLFMRNAPIPLDVCYPDGVIPEDVEVSPLEAINIDMTPLPAKETVFVDFSKKGYD
;
A
#
# COMPACT_ATOMS: atom_id res chain seq x y z
N MET A 1 20.35 -29.80 -8.48
CA MET A 1 20.11 -28.43 -7.96
C MET A 1 20.80 -27.31 -8.77
N LEU A 2 21.99 -27.51 -9.36
CA LEU A 2 22.70 -26.45 -10.11
C LEU A 2 21.96 -25.94 -11.36
N LEU A 3 21.29 -26.83 -12.09
CA LEU A 3 20.52 -26.47 -13.29
C LEU A 3 19.37 -25.50 -12.98
N ALA A 4 18.59 -25.77 -11.93
CA ALA A 4 17.47 -24.92 -11.55
C ALA A 4 17.91 -23.50 -11.19
N LYS A 5 19.00 -23.35 -10.43
CA LYS A 5 19.56 -22.04 -10.08
C LYS A 5 20.01 -21.25 -11.33
N ARG A 6 20.65 -21.94 -12.28
CA ARG A 6 21.06 -21.34 -13.56
C ARG A 6 19.84 -20.86 -14.36
N LEU A 7 18.82 -21.70 -14.49
CA LEU A 7 17.61 -21.35 -15.24
C LEU A 7 16.88 -20.15 -14.62
N VAL A 8 16.78 -20.07 -13.29
CA VAL A 8 16.17 -18.91 -12.61
C VAL A 8 16.96 -17.62 -12.88
N ARG A 9 18.29 -17.69 -12.86
CA ARG A 9 19.14 -16.53 -13.18
C ARG A 9 18.95 -16.07 -14.63
N GLU A 10 19.02 -16.99 -15.58
CA GLU A 10 18.83 -16.69 -17.01
C GLU A 10 17.40 -16.16 -17.29
N ALA A 11 16.40 -16.61 -16.54
CA ALA A 11 15.05 -16.08 -16.62
C ALA A 11 14.98 -14.63 -16.10
N GLN A 12 15.63 -14.32 -14.99
CA GLN A 12 15.68 -12.95 -14.44
C GLN A 12 16.37 -11.99 -15.42
N GLU A 13 17.49 -12.40 -16.02
CA GLU A 13 18.19 -11.61 -17.05
C GLU A 13 17.28 -11.26 -18.23
N LYS A 14 16.43 -12.19 -18.66
CA LYS A 14 15.44 -11.95 -19.72
C LYS A 14 14.32 -11.02 -19.26
N VAL A 15 13.80 -11.20 -18.05
CA VAL A 15 12.79 -10.30 -17.48
C VAL A 15 13.33 -8.88 -17.47
N ASP A 16 14.55 -8.67 -16.98
CA ASP A 16 15.15 -7.34 -16.88
C ASP A 16 15.37 -6.71 -18.27
N HIS A 17 15.85 -7.50 -19.24
CA HIS A 17 16.10 -7.01 -20.60
C HIS A 17 14.83 -6.64 -21.38
N TYR A 18 13.74 -7.40 -21.20
CA TYR A 18 12.49 -7.22 -21.94
C TYR A 18 11.42 -6.44 -21.18
N THR A 19 11.68 -6.04 -19.94
CA THR A 19 10.73 -5.23 -19.16
C THR A 19 10.56 -3.86 -19.82
N HIS A 20 9.30 -3.50 -20.12
CA HIS A 20 8.98 -2.18 -20.65
C HIS A 20 9.35 -1.09 -19.64
N PRO A 21 9.94 0.04 -20.06
CA PRO A 21 10.34 1.12 -19.16
C PRO A 21 9.17 1.75 -18.40
N ASP A 22 7.99 1.80 -19.04
CA ASP A 22 6.74 2.28 -18.43
C ASP A 22 5.81 1.10 -18.13
N ARG A 23 5.93 0.55 -16.93
CA ARG A 23 5.10 -0.59 -16.50
C ARG A 23 3.73 -0.10 -16.08
N TYR A 24 2.70 -0.87 -16.41
CA TYR A 24 1.38 -0.63 -15.84
C TYR A 24 1.44 -0.83 -14.32
N ILE A 25 1.15 0.23 -13.57
CA ILE A 25 1.11 0.22 -12.10
C ILE A 25 -0.30 0.61 -11.70
N PHE A 26 -0.86 -0.09 -10.72
CA PHE A 26 -2.14 0.29 -10.15
C PHE A 26 -2.06 1.70 -9.59
N ASN A 27 -3.08 2.49 -9.87
CA ASN A 27 -3.12 3.91 -9.58
C ASN A 27 -2.83 4.27 -8.11
N TYR A 28 -3.28 3.47 -7.14
CA TYR A 28 -3.05 3.70 -5.70
C TYR A 28 -1.79 3.02 -5.14
N MET A 29 -0.99 2.31 -5.94
CA MET A 29 0.26 1.67 -5.50
C MET A 29 1.47 2.58 -5.71
N PRO A 30 2.61 2.35 -5.04
CA PRO A 30 3.84 3.11 -5.28
C PRO A 30 4.20 3.18 -6.77
N GLY A 31 4.39 4.41 -7.29
CA GLY A 31 4.62 4.65 -8.72
C GLY A 31 3.35 4.81 -9.56
N GLY A 32 2.18 4.59 -8.96
CA GLY A 32 0.86 4.87 -9.54
C GLY A 32 0.47 6.34 -9.45
N SER A 33 -0.47 6.75 -10.29
CA SER A 33 -0.88 8.15 -10.46
C SER A 33 -1.61 8.77 -9.26
N LEU A 34 -2.16 7.95 -8.36
CA LEU A 34 -2.93 8.37 -7.18
C LEU A 34 -2.23 8.04 -5.86
N PHE A 35 -1.03 7.46 -5.91
CA PHE A 35 -0.29 7.09 -4.72
C PHE A 35 0.00 8.31 -3.85
N MET A 36 -0.45 8.27 -2.60
CA MET A 36 -0.27 9.37 -1.63
C MET A 36 -0.82 10.72 -2.09
N ARG A 37 -1.75 10.75 -3.06
CA ARG A 37 -2.36 12.00 -3.55
C ARG A 37 -3.09 12.76 -2.43
N ASN A 38 -3.79 12.00 -1.58
CA ASN A 38 -4.48 12.49 -0.39
C ASN A 38 -4.00 11.69 0.83
N ALA A 39 -2.70 11.79 1.13
CA ALA A 39 -2.13 11.08 2.26
C ALA A 39 -2.83 11.48 3.58
N PRO A 40 -3.05 10.52 4.49
CA PRO A 40 -3.60 10.80 5.80
C PRO A 40 -2.74 11.81 6.55
N ILE A 41 -3.37 12.76 7.25
CA ILE A 41 -2.64 13.62 8.19
C ILE A 41 -2.14 12.72 9.33
N PRO A 42 -0.89 12.90 9.78
CA PRO A 42 -0.37 12.14 10.92
C PRO A 42 -1.28 12.23 12.14
N LEU A 43 -1.48 11.10 12.82
CA LEU A 43 -2.39 10.98 13.96
C LEU A 43 -2.01 11.88 15.13
N ASP A 44 -0.71 12.05 15.38
CA ASP A 44 -0.14 12.93 16.39
C ASP A 44 -0.40 14.42 16.12
N VAL A 45 -0.66 14.78 14.87
CA VAL A 45 -1.11 16.14 14.49
C VAL A 45 -2.61 16.29 14.74
N CYS A 46 -3.40 15.24 14.48
CA CYS A 46 -4.84 15.25 14.70
C CYS A 46 -5.24 15.18 16.19
N TYR A 47 -4.51 14.39 16.99
CA TYR A 47 -4.75 14.15 18.41
C TYR A 47 -3.44 14.33 19.21
N PRO A 48 -3.01 15.59 19.46
CA PRO A 48 -1.70 15.88 20.06
C PRO A 48 -1.52 15.37 21.50
N ASP A 49 -2.63 15.14 22.19
CA ASP A 49 -2.72 14.58 23.54
C ASP A 49 -2.75 13.04 23.54
N GLY A 50 -2.77 12.42 22.36
CA GLY A 50 -2.84 10.96 22.19
C GLY A 50 -4.21 10.36 22.53
N VAL A 51 -5.23 11.19 22.80
CA VAL A 51 -6.58 10.73 23.10
C VAL A 51 -7.40 10.73 21.81
N ILE A 52 -7.64 9.55 21.25
CA ILE A 52 -8.48 9.37 20.06
C ILE A 52 -9.93 9.10 20.53
N PRO A 53 -10.91 9.96 20.18
CA PRO A 53 -12.32 9.74 20.51
C PRO A 53 -12.89 8.44 19.90
N GLU A 54 -13.84 7.80 20.60
CA GLU A 54 -14.44 6.51 20.20
C GLU A 54 -15.30 6.59 18.92
N ASP A 55 -15.78 7.78 18.57
CA ASP A 55 -16.61 8.07 17.39
C ASP A 55 -15.78 8.34 16.13
N VAL A 56 -14.45 8.43 16.25
CA VAL A 56 -13.57 8.49 15.09
C VAL A 56 -13.63 7.14 14.41
N GLU A 57 -14.05 7.10 13.14
CA GLU A 57 -13.86 5.93 12.28
C GLU A 57 -12.36 5.70 12.09
N VAL A 58 -11.76 5.03 13.07
CA VAL A 58 -10.46 4.42 12.95
C VAL A 58 -10.68 3.28 11.97
N SER A 59 -10.44 3.54 10.69
CA SER A 59 -10.58 2.50 9.69
C SER A 59 -9.74 1.32 10.15
N PRO A 60 -10.33 0.15 10.43
CA PRO A 60 -9.57 -1.01 10.87
C PRO A 60 -8.63 -1.54 9.79
N LEU A 61 -8.49 -0.81 8.66
CA LEU A 61 -8.05 -1.21 7.33
C LEU A 61 -7.51 -2.62 7.39
N GLU A 62 -8.34 -3.56 6.96
CA GLU A 62 -7.84 -4.69 6.19
C GLU A 62 -6.77 -4.11 5.30
N ALA A 63 -5.50 -4.25 5.67
CA ALA A 63 -4.43 -3.70 4.87
C ALA A 63 -4.54 -4.51 3.58
N ILE A 64 -5.06 -3.89 2.53
CA ILE A 64 -5.35 -4.63 1.32
C ILE A 64 -3.98 -4.95 0.71
N ASN A 65 -3.67 -6.24 0.57
CA ASN A 65 -2.47 -6.68 -0.11
C ASN A 65 -2.43 -6.13 -1.54
N ILE A 66 -1.25 -6.20 -2.15
CA ILE A 66 -1.01 -5.79 -3.54
C ILE A 66 -1.98 -6.48 -4.53
N ASP A 67 -2.59 -7.61 -4.16
CA ASP A 67 -3.55 -8.38 -4.95
C ASP A 67 -5.03 -8.19 -4.55
N MET A 68 -5.34 -7.14 -3.78
CA MET A 68 -6.67 -6.86 -3.25
C MET A 68 -7.17 -7.83 -2.15
N THR A 69 -6.32 -8.74 -1.65
CA THR A 69 -6.72 -9.61 -0.52
C THR A 69 -6.64 -8.85 0.81
N PRO A 70 -7.63 -9.01 1.70
CA PRO A 70 -7.59 -8.37 3.02
C PRO A 70 -6.48 -8.99 3.88
N LEU A 71 -5.57 -8.18 4.42
CA LEU A 71 -4.65 -8.61 5.47
C LEU A 71 -5.42 -8.81 6.78
N PRO A 72 -4.99 -9.76 7.62
CA PRO A 72 -5.56 -9.93 8.94
C PRO A 72 -5.46 -8.61 9.74
N ALA A 73 -6.55 -8.27 10.42
CA ALA A 73 -6.62 -7.08 11.27
C ALA A 73 -5.42 -7.04 12.23
N LYS A 74 -4.65 -5.96 12.18
CA LYS A 74 -3.57 -5.67 13.13
C LYS A 74 -4.06 -4.65 14.15
N GLU A 75 -3.59 -4.76 15.40
CA GLU A 75 -3.86 -3.76 16.46
C GLU A 75 -3.30 -2.37 16.14
N THR A 76 -2.41 -2.25 15.15
CA THR A 76 -1.79 -0.97 14.77
C THR A 76 -2.67 -0.19 13.81
N VAL A 77 -2.99 1.03 14.23
CA VAL A 77 -3.96 1.95 13.65
C VAL A 77 -3.51 2.53 12.30
N PHE A 78 -4.41 2.56 11.31
CA PHE A 78 -4.29 3.38 10.10
C PHE A 78 -5.54 4.26 9.98
N VAL A 79 -5.38 5.58 9.91
CA VAL A 79 -6.50 6.47 9.63
C VAL A 79 -6.71 6.58 8.13
N ASP A 80 -7.88 6.15 7.66
CA ASP A 80 -8.26 6.18 6.27
C ASP A 80 -9.00 7.49 5.93
N PHE A 81 -8.41 8.31 5.06
CA PHE A 81 -9.01 9.56 4.59
C PHE A 81 -9.71 9.39 3.23
N SER A 82 -9.77 8.17 2.69
CA SER A 82 -10.47 7.89 1.42
C SER A 82 -11.98 8.10 1.51
N LYS A 83 -12.56 8.06 2.72
CA LYS A 83 -13.97 8.34 3.02
C LYS A 83 -14.26 9.77 3.45
N LYS A 84 -13.29 10.69 3.40
CA LYS A 84 -13.53 12.09 3.80
C LYS A 84 -14.57 12.72 2.86
N GLY A 85 -15.82 12.79 3.34
CA GLY A 85 -16.87 13.58 2.72
C GLY A 85 -16.52 15.06 2.81
N TYR A 86 -16.62 15.77 1.70
CA TYR A 86 -16.61 17.22 1.68
C TYR A 86 -18.07 17.67 1.80
N ASP A 87 -18.49 18.03 3.02
CA ASP A 87 -19.63 18.93 3.24
C ASP A 87 -19.14 20.39 3.23
#